data_AF-A0A2D6AY37-F1
#
_entry.id   AF-A0A2D6AY37-F1
#
_cell.length_a   1.000
_cell.length_b   1.000
_cell.length_c   1.000
_cell.angle_alpha   90.00
_cell.angle_beta   90.00
_cell.angle_gamma   90.00
#
_symmetry.space_group_name_H-M   'P 1'
#
loop_
_entity.id
_entity.type
_entity.pdbx_description
1 polymer ?
#
loop_
_entity_poly.entity_id
_entity_poly.type
_entity_poly.pdbx_seq_one_letter_code
_entity_poly.pdbx_strand_id
1 'polypeptide(L)'
;MLRVVNFLKVLSIILFLGILLLVYAYLPVMTRLTLDSTDLQLRKEDFFYFGIGVFVVVNLFFLGFQKLYESHISRLEVKAWVRGLSFVINIYLTLIIGFIGVINNTGHLDPAGFAYLNYLGPFLIFSWVIGLIYLAKKKS
;
A
#
# COMPACT_ATOMS: atom_id res chain seq x y z
N MET A 1 -3.17 15.54 16.26
CA MET A 1 -3.03 15.17 14.82
C MET A 1 -1.88 14.18 14.57
N LEU A 2 -0.62 14.50 14.89
CA LEU A 2 0.52 13.60 14.57
C LEU A 2 0.44 12.20 15.22
N ARG A 3 -0.07 12.10 16.46
CA ARG A 3 -0.28 10.80 17.13
C ARG A 3 -1.26 9.89 16.38
N VAL A 4 -2.35 10.46 15.84
CA VAL A 4 -3.36 9.72 15.07
C VAL A 4 -2.75 9.20 13.77
N VAL A 5 -1.97 10.03 13.07
CA VAL A 5 -1.27 9.62 11.85
C VAL A 5 -0.28 8.48 12.12
N ASN A 6 0.48 8.56 13.21
CA ASN A 6 1.39 7.49 13.60
C ASN A 6 0.64 6.20 13.94
N PHE A 7 -0.50 6.30 14.63
CA PHE A 7 -1.36 5.15 14.89
C PHE A 7 -1.90 4.52 13.60
N LEU A 8 -2.41 5.33 12.67
CA LEU A 8 -2.88 4.85 11.35
C LEU A 8 -1.76 4.18 10.57
N LYS A 9 -0.54 4.72 10.61
CA LYS A 9 0.63 4.08 9.99
C LYS A 9 0.87 2.69 10.57
N VAL A 10 0.91 2.54 11.89
CA VAL A 10 1.08 1.22 12.54
C VAL A 10 -0.07 0.29 12.18
N LEU A 11 -1.30 0.77 12.20
CA LEU A 11 -2.48 0.00 11.81
C LEU A 11 -2.38 -0.50 10.36
N SER A 12 -1.91 0.33 9.42
CA SER A 12 -1.72 -0.10 8.03
C SER A 12 -0.63 -1.15 7.86
N ILE A 13 0.41 -1.14 8.72
CA ILE A 13 1.43 -2.19 8.73
C ILE A 13 0.83 -3.51 9.20
N ILE A 14 0.08 -3.49 10.30
CA ILE A 14 -0.61 -4.68 10.82
C ILE A 14 -1.60 -5.23 9.78
N LEU A 15 -2.37 -4.34 9.15
CA LEU A 15 -3.34 -4.72 8.11
C LEU A 15 -2.63 -5.36 6.91
N PHE A 16 -1.55 -4.75 6.42
CA PHE A 16 -0.76 -5.31 5.33
C PHE A 16 -0.25 -6.71 5.66
N LEU A 17 0.35 -6.89 6.85
CA LEU A 17 0.86 -8.19 7.29
C LEU A 17 -0.26 -9.23 7.42
N GLY A 18 -1.41 -8.84 7.97
CA GLY A 18 -2.57 -9.71 8.09
C GLY A 18 -3.09 -10.18 6.74
N ILE A 19 -3.25 -9.26 5.78
CA ILE A 19 -3.67 -9.59 4.41
C ILE A 19 -2.61 -10.41 3.68
N LEU A 20 -1.32 -10.10 3.82
CA LEU A 20 -0.25 -10.87 3.20
C LEU A 20 -0.21 -12.32 3.71
N LEU A 21 -0.37 -12.52 5.02
CA LEU A 21 -0.47 -13.85 5.63
C LEU A 21 -1.70 -14.61 5.11
N LEU A 22 -2.84 -13.93 5.04
CA LEU A 22 -4.06 -14.50 4.49
C LEU A 22 -3.84 -14.94 3.04
N VAL A 23 -3.35 -14.04 2.20
CA VAL A 23 -3.06 -14.33 0.79
C VAL A 23 -2.09 -15.50 0.66
N TYR A 24 -0.99 -15.50 1.42
CA TYR A 24 -0.03 -16.61 1.42
C TYR A 24 -0.66 -17.97 1.76
N ALA A 25 -1.60 -18.01 2.71
CA ALA A 25 -2.29 -19.24 3.09
C ALA A 25 -3.20 -19.79 1.96
N TYR A 26 -3.76 -18.90 1.14
CA TYR A 26 -4.65 -19.25 0.02
C TYR A 26 -3.94 -19.30 -1.33
N LEU A 27 -2.63 -19.02 -1.40
CA LEU A 27 -1.90 -19.07 -2.67
C LEU A 27 -1.59 -20.51 -3.08
N PRO A 28 -1.76 -20.87 -4.37
CA PRO A 28 -1.23 -22.10 -4.92
C PRO A 28 0.30 -22.10 -4.88
N VAL A 29 0.92 -23.27 -5.08
CA VAL A 29 2.40 -23.42 -5.06
C VAL A 29 3.07 -22.44 -6.03
N MET A 30 2.51 -22.29 -7.23
CA MET A 30 2.91 -21.29 -8.22
C MET A 30 1.88 -20.16 -8.29
N THR A 31 2.30 -18.98 -7.88
CA THR A 31 1.53 -17.74 -7.87
C THR A 31 1.70 -17.01 -9.20
N ARG A 32 0.59 -16.76 -9.89
CA ARG A 32 0.52 -15.94 -11.10
C ARG A 32 0.49 -14.46 -10.72
N LEU A 33 1.31 -13.65 -11.39
CA LEU A 33 1.35 -12.19 -11.19
C LEU A 33 0.62 -11.41 -12.29
N THR A 34 0.31 -12.06 -13.40
CA THR A 34 -0.28 -11.47 -14.61
C THR A 34 -1.54 -12.21 -15.02
N LEU A 35 -2.42 -11.50 -15.73
CA LEU A 35 -3.60 -12.07 -16.37
C LEU A 35 -3.30 -12.57 -17.80
N ASP A 36 -2.22 -12.09 -18.43
CA ASP A 36 -1.83 -12.38 -19.81
C ASP A 36 -0.77 -13.49 -19.94
N SER A 37 -0.56 -13.97 -21.17
CA SER A 37 0.29 -15.09 -21.61
C SER A 37 1.79 -15.01 -21.26
N THR A 38 2.23 -13.94 -20.59
CA THR A 38 3.58 -13.90 -20.02
C THR A 38 3.51 -14.60 -18.67
N ASP A 39 3.97 -15.84 -18.62
CA ASP A 39 3.82 -16.76 -17.49
C ASP A 39 4.76 -16.39 -16.33
N LEU A 40 4.65 -15.15 -15.86
CA LEU A 40 5.41 -14.63 -14.73
C LEU A 40 4.81 -15.22 -13.46
N GLN A 41 5.29 -16.42 -13.16
CA GLN A 41 4.95 -17.19 -11.98
C GLN A 41 6.08 -17.12 -10.98
N LEU A 42 5.72 -16.99 -9.70
CA LEU A 42 6.65 -17.12 -8.58
C LEU A 42 6.16 -18.21 -7.66
N ARG A 43 7.07 -18.89 -6.97
CA ARG A 43 6.64 -19.73 -5.85
C ARG A 43 6.00 -18.87 -4.77
N LYS A 44 4.99 -19.39 -4.09
CA LYS A 44 4.30 -18.63 -3.04
C LYS A 44 5.24 -18.13 -1.93
N GLU A 45 6.31 -18.88 -1.63
CA GLU A 45 7.31 -18.47 -0.64
C GLU A 45 8.09 -17.24 -1.13
N ASP A 46 8.52 -17.27 -2.39
CA ASP A 46 9.25 -16.16 -3.02
C ASP A 46 8.35 -14.93 -3.12
N PHE A 47 7.08 -15.09 -3.50
CA PHE A 47 6.08 -14.02 -3.49
C PHE A 47 5.93 -13.40 -2.09
N PHE A 48 5.80 -14.22 -1.05
CA PHE A 48 5.65 -13.76 0.32
C PHE A 48 6.85 -12.93 0.79
N TYR A 49 8.06 -13.45 0.61
CA TYR A 49 9.28 -12.74 1.00
C TYR A 49 9.53 -11.49 0.14
N PHE A 50 9.20 -11.53 -1.14
CA PHE A 50 9.24 -10.34 -2.00
C PHE A 50 8.24 -9.27 -1.52
N GLY A 51 7.02 -9.66 -1.17
CA GLY A 51 6.01 -8.77 -0.60
C GLY A 51 6.49 -8.10 0.69
N ILE A 52 7.10 -8.86 1.61
CA ILE A 52 7.74 -8.31 2.81
C ILE A 52 8.87 -7.34 2.43
N GLY A 53 9.76 -7.75 1.53
CA GLY A 53 10.91 -6.95 1.10
C GLY A 53 10.51 -5.60 0.53
N VAL A 54 9.59 -5.61 -0.45
CA VAL A 54 9.03 -4.38 -1.04
C VAL A 54 8.39 -3.50 0.02
N PHE A 55 7.57 -4.08 0.91
CA PHE A 55 6.89 -3.32 1.95
C PHE A 55 7.85 -2.65 2.94
N VAL A 56 8.89 -3.37 3.36
CA VAL A 56 9.95 -2.83 4.23
C VAL A 56 10.71 -1.71 3.53
N VAL A 57 11.15 -1.91 2.29
CA VAL A 57 11.87 -0.90 1.51
C VAL A 57 11.04 0.37 1.35
N VAL A 58 9.76 0.25 1.01
CA VAL A 58 8.85 1.39 0.89
C VAL A 58 8.68 2.13 2.22
N ASN A 59 8.50 1.41 3.33
CA ASN A 59 8.35 2.05 4.64
C ASN A 59 9.64 2.70 5.14
N LEU A 60 10.80 2.11 4.85
CA LEU A 60 12.11 2.70 5.13
C LEU A 60 12.35 3.96 4.30
N PHE A 61 11.97 3.95 3.02
CA PHE A 61 12.01 5.13 2.16
C PHE A 61 11.18 6.29 2.76
N PHE A 62 9.93 6.04 3.18
CA PHE A 62 9.11 7.07 3.82
C PHE A 62 9.66 7.54 5.16
N LEU A 63 10.25 6.64 5.95
CA LEU A 63 10.91 7.00 7.20
C LEU A 63 12.12 7.90 6.94
N GLY A 64 12.95 7.59 5.93
CA GLY A 64 14.07 8.43 5.51
C GLY A 64 13.60 9.80 5.01
N PHE A 65 12.59 9.83 4.14
CA PHE A 65 11.99 11.06 3.64
C PHE A 65 11.46 11.95 4.78
N GLN A 66 10.76 11.36 5.75
CA GLN A 66 10.29 12.09 6.94
C GLN A 66 11.46 12.68 7.73
N LYS A 67 12.51 11.90 8.01
CA LYS A 67 13.67 12.40 8.76
C LYS A 67 14.39 13.56 8.07
N LEU A 68 14.49 13.54 6.74
CA LEU A 68 15.23 14.55 5.97
C LEU A 68 14.43 15.85 5.76
N TYR A 69 13.14 15.74 5.44
CA TYR A 69 12.36 16.89 4.96
C TYR A 69 11.40 17.48 6.00
N GLU A 70 11.07 16.75 7.07
CA GLU A 70 10.05 17.21 8.01
C GLU A 70 10.44 18.48 8.79
N SER A 71 11.73 18.70 9.03
CA SER A 71 12.26 19.92 9.67
C SER A 71 12.00 21.17 8.84
N HIS A 72 11.89 21.05 7.52
CA HIS A 72 11.64 22.15 6.59
C HIS A 72 10.14 22.52 6.50
N ILE A 73 9.26 21.72 7.10
CA ILE A 73 7.81 21.94 7.09
C ILE A 73 7.39 22.61 8.39
N SER A 74 7.09 23.92 8.33
CA SER A 74 6.67 24.71 9.49
C SER A 74 5.22 24.43 9.91
N ARG A 75 4.31 24.20 8.95
CA ARG A 75 2.88 23.99 9.23
C ARG A 75 2.60 22.56 9.68
N LEU A 76 2.01 22.43 10.87
CA LEU A 76 1.70 21.14 11.50
C LEU A 76 0.72 20.30 10.65
N GLU A 77 -0.23 20.93 9.99
CA GLU A 77 -1.22 20.26 9.13
C GLU A 77 -0.56 19.61 7.92
N VAL A 78 0.30 20.36 7.22
CA VAL A 78 1.08 19.87 6.07
C VAL A 78 2.01 18.74 6.51
N LYS A 79 2.66 18.89 7.68
CA LYS A 79 3.50 17.86 8.29
C LYS A 79 2.74 16.57 8.59
N ALA A 80 1.54 16.67 9.16
CA ALA A 80 0.68 15.52 9.41
C ALA A 80 0.23 14.85 8.11
N TRP A 81 -0.11 15.64 7.07
CA TRP A 81 -0.52 15.13 5.77
C TRP A 81 0.59 14.38 5.04
N VAL A 82 1.81 14.93 5.06
CA VAL A 82 3.02 14.28 4.50
C VAL A 82 3.32 12.98 5.24
N ARG A 83 3.21 12.94 6.58
CA ARG A 83 3.38 11.69 7.33
C ARG A 83 2.32 10.64 6.97
N GLY A 84 1.09 11.10 6.74
CA GLY A 84 -0.04 10.26 6.35
C GLY A 84 0.11 9.61 4.97
N LEU A 85 1.01 10.11 4.12
CA LEU A 85 1.29 9.48 2.83
C LEU A 85 1.75 8.02 2.97
N SER A 86 2.55 7.71 4.00
CA SER A 86 2.99 6.33 4.25
C SER A 86 1.82 5.39 4.54
N PHE A 87 0.78 5.87 5.23
CA PHE A 87 -0.45 5.12 5.46
C PHE A 87 -1.16 4.83 4.14
N VAL A 88 -1.35 5.84 3.28
CA VAL A 88 -2.03 5.67 1.98
C VAL A 88 -1.30 4.67 1.09
N ILE A 89 0.03 4.74 1.03
CA ILE A 89 0.82 3.80 0.23
C ILE A 89 0.73 2.39 0.80
N ASN A 90 0.77 2.22 2.13
CA ASN A 90 0.59 0.91 2.75
C ASN A 90 -0.79 0.31 2.43
N ILE A 91 -1.85 1.14 2.43
CA ILE A 91 -3.18 0.71 1.99
C ILE A 91 -3.15 0.28 0.53
N TYR A 92 -2.55 1.06 -0.38
CA TYR A 92 -2.45 0.67 -1.78
C TYR A 92 -1.74 -0.68 -1.98
N LEU A 93 -0.58 -0.87 -1.34
CA LEU A 93 0.15 -2.13 -1.39
C LEU A 93 -0.70 -3.30 -0.85
N THR A 94 -1.46 -3.06 0.20
CA THR A 94 -2.41 -4.05 0.76
C THR A 94 -3.47 -4.44 -0.26
N LEU A 95 -4.03 -3.48 -0.99
CA LEU A 95 -5.05 -3.75 -2.03
C LEU A 95 -4.46 -4.54 -3.20
N ILE A 96 -3.24 -4.21 -3.64
CA ILE A 96 -2.54 -4.97 -4.68
C ILE A 96 -2.34 -6.42 -4.23
N ILE A 97 -1.78 -6.64 -3.03
CA ILE A 97 -1.57 -8.00 -2.51
C ILE A 97 -2.90 -8.76 -2.40
N GLY A 98 -3.95 -8.10 -1.90
CA GLY A 98 -5.29 -8.68 -1.86
C GLY A 98 -5.80 -9.09 -3.24
N PHE A 99 -5.65 -8.23 -4.24
CA PHE A 99 -6.06 -8.53 -5.61
C PHE A 99 -5.24 -9.67 -6.24
N ILE A 100 -3.94 -9.76 -5.95
CA ILE A 100 -3.12 -10.92 -6.35
C ILE A 100 -3.66 -12.22 -5.73
N GLY A 101 -4.12 -12.17 -4.47
CA GLY A 101 -4.83 -13.29 -3.86
C GLY A 101 -6.08 -13.70 -4.62
N VAL A 102 -6.89 -12.73 -5.07
CA VAL A 102 -8.12 -12.97 -5.85
C VAL A 102 -7.83 -13.65 -7.19
N ILE A 103 -6.89 -13.13 -7.99
CA ILE A 103 -6.59 -13.68 -9.32
C ILE A 103 -5.99 -15.09 -9.27
N ASN A 104 -5.43 -15.49 -8.12
CA ASN A 104 -4.89 -16.84 -7.89
C ASN A 104 -5.92 -17.81 -7.29
N ASN A 105 -7.14 -17.34 -6.99
CA ASN A 105 -8.22 -18.10 -6.37
C ASN A 105 -9.52 -18.04 -7.19
N THR A 106 -9.41 -18.05 -8.52
CA THR A 106 -10.56 -17.90 -9.43
C THR A 106 -11.60 -19.01 -9.35
N GLY A 107 -11.26 -20.15 -8.76
CA GLY A 107 -12.22 -21.22 -8.47
C GLY A 107 -13.23 -20.87 -7.38
N HIS A 108 -12.95 -19.85 -6.56
CA HIS A 108 -13.81 -19.42 -5.45
C HIS A 108 -14.21 -17.94 -5.52
N LEU A 109 -13.42 -17.12 -6.22
CA LEU A 109 -13.61 -15.67 -6.30
C LEU A 109 -13.65 -15.25 -7.77
N ASP A 110 -14.58 -14.37 -8.13
CA ASP A 110 -14.62 -13.75 -9.46
C ASP A 110 -13.74 -12.48 -9.47
N PRO A 111 -12.59 -12.46 -10.19
CA PRO A 111 -11.72 -11.29 -10.24
C PRO A 111 -12.39 -10.03 -10.78
N ALA A 112 -13.39 -10.17 -11.66
CA ALA A 112 -14.10 -9.01 -12.22
C ALA A 112 -14.81 -8.22 -11.11
N GLY A 113 -15.39 -8.92 -10.14
CA GLY A 113 -16.03 -8.32 -8.96
C GLY A 113 -15.06 -7.55 -8.05
N PHE A 114 -13.74 -7.80 -8.16
CA PHE A 114 -12.70 -7.14 -7.35
C PHE A 114 -11.81 -6.19 -8.14
N ALA A 115 -12.08 -5.97 -9.44
CA ALA A 115 -11.28 -5.09 -10.29
C ALA A 115 -11.17 -3.65 -9.74
N TYR A 116 -12.16 -3.20 -8.97
CA TYR A 116 -12.16 -1.89 -8.31
C TYR A 116 -10.95 -1.69 -7.37
N LEU A 117 -10.38 -2.76 -6.79
CA LEU A 117 -9.22 -2.68 -5.90
C LEU A 117 -7.99 -2.07 -6.62
N ASN A 118 -7.84 -2.33 -7.92
CA ASN A 118 -6.75 -1.79 -8.74
C ASN A 118 -6.86 -0.28 -8.97
N TYR A 119 -8.08 0.27 -8.91
CA TYR A 119 -8.33 1.70 -9.14
C TYR A 119 -8.40 2.50 -7.83
N LEU A 120 -8.81 1.85 -6.73
CA LEU A 120 -8.96 2.51 -5.43
C LEU A 120 -7.63 3.06 -4.91
N GLY A 121 -6.55 2.30 -5.04
CA GLY A 121 -5.21 2.73 -4.64
C GLY A 121 -4.71 3.98 -5.38
N PRO A 122 -4.63 3.96 -6.73
CA PRO A 122 -4.28 5.14 -7.51
C PRO A 122 -5.18 6.34 -7.24
N PHE A 123 -6.49 6.12 -7.10
CA PHE A 123 -7.44 7.18 -6.76
C PHE A 123 -7.15 7.81 -5.39
N LEU A 124 -6.85 6.98 -4.37
CA LEU A 124 -6.49 7.45 -3.03
C LEU A 124 -5.20 8.27 -3.07
N ILE A 125 -4.16 7.80 -3.77
CA ILE A 125 -2.89 8.53 -3.91
C ILE A 125 -3.11 9.88 -4.60
N PHE A 126 -3.85 9.89 -5.71
CA PHE A 126 -4.15 11.10 -6.46
C PHE A 126 -4.90 12.12 -5.60
N SER A 127 -5.95 11.67 -4.91
CA SER A 127 -6.70 12.50 -3.97
C SER A 127 -5.83 13.04 -2.84
N TRP A 128 -4.89 12.22 -2.33
CA TRP A 128 -3.96 12.62 -1.28
C TRP A 128 -2.99 13.71 -1.76
N VAL A 129 -2.48 13.60 -2.98
CA VAL A 129 -1.59 14.60 -3.58
C VAL A 129 -2.33 15.91 -3.82
N ILE A 130 -3.57 15.87 -4.34
CA ILE A 130 -4.41 17.07 -4.49
C ILE A 130 -4.62 17.76 -3.13
N GLY A 131 -4.99 16.99 -2.10
CA GLY A 131 -5.16 17.50 -0.75
C GLY A 131 -3.89 18.15 -0.20
N LEU A 132 -2.72 17.56 -0.47
CA LEU A 132 -1.43 18.14 -0.07
C LEU A 132 -1.17 19.48 -0.77
N ILE A 133 -1.40 19.56 -2.08
CA ILE A 133 -1.23 20.80 -2.86
C ILE A 133 -2.17 21.88 -2.35
N TYR A 134 -3.43 21.53 -2.08
CA TYR A 134 -4.42 22.44 -1.52
C TYR A 134 -3.97 23.00 -0.15
N LEU A 135 -3.59 22.12 0.79
CA LEU A 135 -3.09 22.54 2.10
C LEU A 135 -1.82 23.38 2.00
N ALA A 136 -0.93 23.05 1.07
CA ALA A 136 0.28 23.81 0.83
C ALA A 136 -0.01 25.23 0.31
N LYS A 137 -1.03 25.41 -0.53
CA LYS A 137 -1.40 26.73 -1.09
C LYS A 137 -2.32 27.56 -0.20
N LYS A 138 -3.04 26.92 0.73
CA LYS A 138 -3.93 27.61 1.67
C LYS A 138 -3.13 28.64 2.47
N LYS A 139 -3.44 29.93 2.31
CA LYS A 139 -2.89 31.00 3.17
C LYS A 139 -3.43 30.82 4.58
N SER A 140 -2.55 31.07 5.56
CA SER A 140 -2.93 31.07 6.98
C SER A 140 -3.89 32.21 7.30
#